data_AF-A0A9E5HN89-F1
#
_entry.id   AF-A0A9E5HN89-F1
#
_cell.length_a   1.000
_cell.length_b   1.000
_cell.length_c   1.000
_cell.angle_alpha   90.00
_cell.angle_beta   90.00
_cell.angle_gamma   90.00
#
_symmetry.space_group_name_H-M   'P 1'
#
loop_
_entity.id
_entity.type
_entity.pdbx_description
1 polymer ?
#
loop_
_entity_poly.entity_id
_entity_poly.type
_entity_poly.pdbx_seq_one_letter_code
_entity_poly.pdbx_strand_id
1 'polypeptide(L)' 'KENPDIVELLSKVSFTNTQMGEVLAWRLDNNASYDEAAVHFLVNNADVWSSWLNDEAKDKLAAILGN' A
#
# COMPACT_ATOMS: atom_id res chain seq x y z
N LYS A 1 -10.69 18.11 16.48
CA LYS A 1 -10.62 17.28 15.24
C LYS A 1 -9.77 16.09 15.57
N GLU A 2 -10.34 14.89 15.59
CA GLU A 2 -9.61 13.67 15.93
C GLU A 2 -8.71 13.28 14.75
N ASN A 3 -7.44 13.00 15.06
CA ASN A 3 -6.42 12.39 14.18
C ASN A 3 -6.19 13.07 12.80
N PRO A 4 -5.60 14.28 12.76
CA PRO A 4 -5.29 14.97 11.50
C PRO A 4 -4.41 14.15 10.54
N ASP A 5 -3.46 13.38 11.07
CA ASP A 5 -2.51 12.59 10.26
C ASP A 5 -3.21 11.46 9.49
N ILE A 6 -4.29 10.90 10.06
CA ILE A 6 -5.12 9.88 9.40
C ILE A 6 -5.92 10.52 8.27
N VAL A 7 -6.45 11.73 8.49
CA VAL A 7 -7.18 12.47 7.45
C VAL A 7 -6.25 12.80 6.28
N GLU A 8 -5.02 13.23 6.56
CA GLU A 8 -4.00 13.49 5.55
C GLU A 8 -3.66 12.22 4.76
N LEU A 9 -3.40 11.11 5.44
CA LEU A 9 -3.19 9.81 4.79
C LEU A 9 -4.34 9.47 3.83
N LEU A 10 -5.58 9.45 4.33
CA LEU A 10 -6.75 9.08 3.54
C LEU A 10 -6.96 9.99 2.32
N SER A 11 -6.56 11.27 2.41
CA SER A 11 -6.62 12.20 1.27
C SER A 11 -5.59 11.91 0.18
N LYS A 12 -4.49 11.21 0.51
CA LYS A 12 -3.42 10.86 -0.43
C LYS A 12 -3.56 9.46 -1.00
N VAL A 13 -4.23 8.54 -0.27
CA VAL A 13 -4.47 7.16 -0.71
C VAL A 13 -5.18 7.17 -2.06
N SER A 14 -4.47 6.67 -3.07
CA SER A 14 -4.97 6.60 -4.43
C SER A 14 -4.28 5.48 -5.20
N PHE A 15 -5.03 4.83 -6.07
CA PHE A 15 -4.56 3.72 -6.90
C PHE A 15 -5.05 3.93 -8.33
N THR A 16 -4.23 3.56 -9.30
CA THR A 16 -4.70 3.46 -10.69
C THR A 16 -5.45 2.15 -10.90
N ASN A 17 -6.35 2.14 -11.90
CA ASN A 17 -7.04 0.91 -12.31
C ASN A 17 -6.06 -0.19 -12.74
N THR A 18 -4.93 0.19 -13.34
CA THR A 18 -3.88 -0.74 -13.76
C THR A 18 -3.26 -1.45 -12.56
N GLN A 19 -2.79 -0.70 -11.56
CA GLN A 19 -2.20 -1.28 -10.34
C GLN A 19 -3.18 -2.21 -9.61
N MET A 20 -4.44 -1.80 -9.47
CA MET A 20 -5.46 -2.64 -8.84
C MET A 20 -5.73 -3.92 -9.67
N GLY A 21 -5.78 -3.80 -11.00
CA GLY A 21 -5.95 -4.93 -11.91
C GLY A 21 -4.80 -5.94 -11.81
N GLU A 22 -3.56 -5.47 -11.75
CA GLU A 22 -2.37 -6.30 -11.62
C GLU A 22 -2.36 -7.10 -10.31
N VAL A 23 -2.69 -6.45 -9.19
CA VAL A 23 -2.79 -7.13 -7.87
C VAL A 23 -3.91 -8.17 -7.87
N LEU A 24 -5.07 -7.85 -8.46
CA LEU A 24 -6.19 -8.79 -8.54
C LEU A 24 -5.86 -9.99 -9.43
N ALA A 25 -5.20 -9.78 -10.57
CA ALA A 25 -4.75 -10.84 -11.45
C ALA A 25 -3.74 -11.75 -10.74
N TRP A 26 -2.69 -11.16 -10.13
CA TRP A 26 -1.71 -11.91 -9.34
C TRP A 26 -2.38 -12.76 -8.24
N ARG A 27 -3.33 -12.18 -7.51
CA ARG A 27 -4.05 -12.89 -6.45
C ARG A 27 -4.79 -14.11 -7.01
N LEU A 28 -5.48 -13.96 -8.14
CA LEU A 28 -6.22 -15.06 -8.78
C LEU A 28 -5.27 -16.15 -9.27
N ASP A 29 -4.19 -15.77 -9.95
CA ASP A 29 -3.20 -16.71 -10.51
C ASP A 29 -2.47 -17.50 -9.41
N ASN A 30 -2.28 -16.91 -8.24
CA ASN A 30 -1.61 -17.53 -7.10
C ASN A 30 -2.58 -18.16 -6.09
N ASN A 31 -3.90 -18.12 -6.35
CA ASN A 31 -4.96 -18.52 -5.41
C ASN A 31 -4.75 -17.92 -3.99
N ALA A 32 -4.30 -16.66 -3.96
CA ALA A 32 -3.93 -15.96 -2.74
C ALA A 32 -5.15 -15.32 -2.06
N SER A 33 -5.05 -15.15 -0.75
CA SER A 33 -6.01 -14.40 0.06
C SER A 33 -5.94 -12.90 -0.23
N TYR A 34 -6.92 -12.15 0.26
CA TYR A 34 -6.91 -10.68 0.19
C TYR A 34 -5.76 -10.07 1.00
N ASP A 35 -5.40 -10.67 2.13
CA ASP A 35 -4.30 -10.20 2.98
C ASP A 35 -2.95 -10.40 2.27
N GLU A 36 -2.75 -11.55 1.63
CA GLU A 36 -1.56 -11.80 0.81
C GLU A 36 -1.49 -10.87 -0.39
N ALA A 37 -2.62 -10.53 -1.03
CA ALA A 37 -2.67 -9.54 -2.09
C ALA A 37 -2.32 -8.13 -1.59
N ALA A 38 -2.76 -7.77 -0.39
CA ALA A 38 -2.40 -6.49 0.25
C ALA A 38 -0.89 -6.44 0.54
N VAL A 39 -0.32 -7.49 1.12
CA VAL A 39 1.13 -7.60 1.35
C VAL A 39 1.88 -7.54 0.02
N HIS A 40 1.42 -8.24 -1.02
CA HIS A 40 2.03 -8.21 -2.34
C HIS A 40 2.02 -6.79 -2.94
N PHE A 41 0.91 -6.05 -2.80
CA PHE A 41 0.87 -4.64 -3.19
C PHE A 41 1.90 -3.81 -2.43
N LEU A 42 1.95 -3.93 -1.09
CA LEU A 42 2.86 -3.17 -0.24
C LEU A 42 4.34 -3.46 -0.57
N VAL A 43 4.70 -4.71 -0.83
CA VAL A 43 6.09 -5.08 -1.16
C VAL A 43 6.49 -4.54 -2.55
N ASN A 44 5.60 -4.60 -3.54
CA ASN A 44 5.94 -4.32 -4.93
C ASN A 44 5.63 -2.88 -5.40
N ASN A 45 4.93 -2.08 -4.61
CA ASN A 45 4.48 -0.72 -4.99
C ASN A 45 4.94 0.34 -3.97
N ALA A 46 6.19 0.23 -3.52
CA ALA A 46 6.78 1.14 -2.53
C ALA A 46 6.79 2.61 -2.97
N ASP A 47 6.97 2.85 -4.27
CA ASP A 47 6.84 4.17 -4.89
C ASP A 47 5.44 4.78 -4.72
N VAL A 48 4.39 3.95 -4.74
CA VAL A 48 3.01 4.40 -4.62
C VAL A 48 2.69 4.76 -3.17
N TRP A 49 2.79 3.79 -2.26
CA TRP A 49 2.33 4.01 -0.88
C TRP A 49 3.24 4.95 -0.09
N SER A 50 4.51 5.07 -0.47
CA SER A 50 5.42 6.02 0.19
C SER A 50 5.01 7.48 -0.01
N SER A 51 4.25 7.78 -1.06
CA SER A 51 3.69 9.12 -1.28
C SER A 51 2.52 9.47 -0.35
N TRP A 52 1.88 8.46 0.24
CA TRP A 52 0.73 8.65 1.12
C TRP A 52 1.12 8.95 2.56
N LEU A 53 2.32 8.52 2.95
CA LEU A 53 2.81 8.58 4.31
C LEU A 53 3.70 9.81 4.52
N ASN A 54 3.83 10.22 5.78
CA ASN A 54 4.93 11.10 6.18
C ASN A 54 6.23 10.28 6.30
N ASP A 55 7.36 10.97 6.44
CA ASP A 55 8.69 10.34 6.46
C ASP A 55 8.81 9.28 7.58
N GLU A 56 8.32 9.59 8.79
CA GLU A 56 8.39 8.66 9.92
C GLU A 56 7.59 7.37 9.67
N ALA A 57 6.37 7.47 9.16
CA ALA A 57 5.54 6.30 8.88
C ALA A 57 6.05 5.50 7.69
N LYS A 58 6.60 6.19 6.68
CA LYS A 58 7.26 5.57 5.53
C LYS A 58 8.45 4.72 5.99
N ASP A 59 9.33 5.27 6.81
CA ASP A 59 10.51 4.55 7.32
C ASP A 59 10.12 3.33 8.16
N LYS A 60 9.09 3.46 9.01
CA LYS A 60 8.57 2.32 9.80
C LYS A 60 8.00 1.22 8.92
N LEU A 61 7.23 1.56 7.89
CA LEU A 61 6.64 0.56 6.99
C LEU A 61 7.71 -0.11 6.13
N ALA A 62 8.67 0.66 5.59
CA ALA A 62 9.80 0.12 4.83
C ALA A 62 10.61 -0.90 5.66
N ALA A 63 10.91 -0.56 6.93
CA ALA A 63 11.59 -1.46 7.84
C ALA A 63 10.84 -2.77 8.12
N ILE A 64 9.49 -2.73 8.19
CA ILE A 64 8.67 -3.94 8.35
C ILE A 64 8.70 -4.82 7.09
N LEU A 65 8.70 -4.19 5.91
CA LEU A 65 8.67 -4.88 4.62
C LEU A 65 10.04 -5.38 4.16
N GLY A 66 11.13 -4.94 4.79
CA GLY A 66 12.51 -5.29 4.43
C GLY A 66 13.04 -4.54 3.20
N ASN A 67 12.45 -3.38 2.90
CA ASN A 67 12.78 -2.51 1.77
C ASN A 67 13.55 -1.25 2.19
#